data_AF-A0AA85IQJ3-F1
#
_entry.id   AF-A0AA85IQJ3-F1
#
_cell.length_a   1.000
_cell.length_b   1.000
_cell.length_c   1.000
_cell.angle_alpha   90.00
_cell.angle_beta   90.00
_cell.angle_gamma   90.00
#
_symmetry.space_group_name_H-M   'P 1'
#
loop_
_entity.id
_entity.type
_entity.pdbx_description
1 polymer ?
#
loop_
_entity_poly.entity_id
_entity_poly.type
_entity_poly.pdbx_seq_one_letter_code
_entity_poly.pdbx_strand_id
1 'polypeptide(L)'
;MCIYQFDCSCGASYIGRTIRQVHRRISEHHPTWLSKEQKRSIRSSILAHFVDTEHKIDVNTAFKVIYRIPTYLNFALRVRLLQTAEAIAIHLKKPSLCVQKKIVQPLSLPWPSSQEWINRTASPPPPKSIKLYLSKLFILF
;
A
#
# COMPACT_ATOMS: atom_id res chain seq x y z
N MET A 1 7.53 5.14 -10.39
CA MET A 1 6.95 5.08 -9.03
C MET A 1 5.44 5.22 -9.12
N CYS A 2 4.73 4.15 -8.81
CA CYS A 2 3.27 4.13 -8.87
C CYS A 2 2.71 2.98 -8.04
N ILE A 3 1.41 3.07 -7.82
CA ILE A 3 0.61 2.02 -7.20
C ILE A 3 -0.24 1.41 -8.30
N TYR A 4 -0.29 0.09 -8.29
CA TYR A 4 -1.10 -0.70 -9.19
C TYR A 4 -2.04 -1.59 -8.40
N GLN A 5 -3.16 -1.91 -9.03
CA GLN A 5 -4.13 -2.88 -8.59
C GLN A 5 -4.08 -4.07 -9.54
N PHE A 6 -4.22 -5.25 -8.97
CA PHE A 6 -4.48 -6.47 -9.70
C PHE A 6 -5.88 -6.95 -9.32
N ASP A 7 -6.68 -7.32 -10.30
CA ASP A 7 -8.02 -7.87 -10.13
C ASP A 7 -8.10 -9.23 -10.84
N CYS A 8 -8.58 -10.24 -10.12
CA CYS A 8 -8.85 -11.57 -10.65
C CYS A 8 -10.33 -11.71 -11.00
N SER A 9 -10.64 -12.56 -11.98
CA SER A 9 -12.02 -12.89 -12.38
C SER A 9 -12.86 -13.48 -11.25
N CYS A 10 -12.24 -14.11 -10.24
CA CYS A 10 -12.92 -14.61 -9.04
C CYS A 10 -13.22 -13.54 -7.98
N GLY A 11 -12.94 -12.27 -8.26
CA GLY A 11 -13.13 -11.16 -7.32
C GLY A 11 -11.98 -10.96 -6.33
N ALA A 12 -10.96 -11.83 -6.35
CA ALA A 12 -9.75 -11.60 -5.58
C ALA A 12 -8.97 -10.41 -6.13
N SER A 13 -8.44 -9.57 -5.24
CA SER A 13 -7.70 -8.36 -5.65
C SER A 13 -6.45 -8.16 -4.82
N TYR A 14 -5.49 -7.44 -5.39
CA TYR A 14 -4.22 -7.09 -4.77
C TYR A 14 -3.88 -5.63 -5.07
N ILE A 15 -3.23 -4.97 -4.12
CA ILE A 15 -2.63 -3.65 -4.31
C ILE A 15 -1.15 -3.75 -4.02
N GLY A 16 -0.35 -3.21 -4.93
CA GLY A 16 1.09 -3.14 -4.75
C GLY A 16 1.67 -1.83 -5.25
N ARG A 17 2.85 -1.52 -4.75
CA ARG A 17 3.68 -0.42 -5.25
C ARG A 17 4.88 -0.91 -6.04
N THR A 18 5.37 -0.05 -6.93
CA THR A 18 6.67 -0.24 -7.57
C THR A 18 7.40 1.08 -7.75
N ILE A 19 8.70 1.07 -7.44
CA ILE A 19 9.59 2.18 -7.80
C ILE A 19 9.99 2.07 -9.28
N ARG A 20 10.16 0.84 -9.76
CA ARG A 20 10.54 0.46 -11.12
C ARG A 20 9.37 0.64 -12.10
N GLN A 21 9.57 0.22 -13.35
CA GLN A 21 8.50 0.14 -14.35
C GLN A 21 7.49 -0.96 -13.98
N VAL A 22 6.21 -0.70 -14.21
CA VAL A 22 5.10 -1.60 -13.85
C VAL A 22 5.16 -2.92 -14.59
N HIS A 23 5.41 -2.90 -15.90
CA HIS A 23 5.50 -4.13 -16.69
C HIS A 23 6.52 -5.11 -16.11
N ARG A 24 7.65 -4.59 -15.59
CA ARG A 24 8.72 -5.39 -15.00
C ARG A 24 8.30 -6.01 -13.68
N ARG A 25 7.42 -5.34 -12.93
CA ARG A 25 6.83 -5.90 -11.71
C ARG A 25 5.75 -6.95 -12.03
N ILE A 26 4.96 -6.72 -13.08
CA ILE A 26 3.96 -7.68 -13.56
C ILE A 26 4.62 -8.98 -14.04
N SER A 27 5.72 -8.89 -14.79
CA SER A 27 6.44 -10.08 -15.25
C SER A 27 7.09 -10.88 -14.11
N GLU A 28 7.43 -10.24 -12.99
CA GLU A 28 7.86 -10.92 -11.77
C GLU A 28 6.71 -11.71 -11.10
N HIS A 29 5.46 -11.26 -11.26
CA HIS A 29 4.26 -11.94 -10.75
C HIS A 29 3.78 -13.08 -11.66
N HIS A 30 4.00 -12.96 -12.98
CA HIS A 30 3.61 -13.97 -13.97
C HIS A 30 4.85 -14.51 -14.69
N PRO A 31 5.62 -15.41 -14.04
CA PRO A 31 6.86 -15.86 -14.61
C PRO A 31 6.61 -16.90 -15.71
N THR A 32 7.38 -16.80 -16.80
CA THR A 32 7.30 -17.69 -17.97
C THR A 32 7.58 -19.16 -17.67
N TRP A 33 8.14 -19.48 -16.51
CA TRP A 33 8.37 -20.86 -16.07
C TRP A 33 7.10 -21.55 -15.56
N LEU A 34 6.04 -20.80 -15.20
CA LEU A 34 4.76 -21.39 -14.79
C LEU A 34 4.21 -22.29 -15.90
N SER A 35 4.41 -21.89 -17.16
CA SER A 35 4.04 -22.67 -18.35
C SER A 35 5.00 -23.82 -18.68
N LYS A 36 6.08 -24.00 -17.93
CA LYS A 36 7.17 -24.95 -18.23
C LYS A 36 7.40 -25.99 -17.12
N GLU A 37 6.46 -26.15 -16.19
CA GLU A 37 6.48 -27.16 -15.10
C GLU A 37 7.76 -27.18 -14.24
N GLN A 38 8.53 -26.08 -14.20
CA GLN A 38 9.70 -25.98 -13.34
C GLN A 38 9.30 -25.58 -11.92
N LYS A 39 9.60 -26.42 -10.93
CA LYS A 39 9.41 -26.07 -9.51
C LYS A 39 10.36 -24.94 -9.12
N ARG A 40 9.80 -23.76 -8.81
CA ARG A 40 10.52 -22.61 -8.23
C ARG A 40 9.75 -22.04 -7.03
N SER A 41 10.46 -21.28 -6.20
CA SER A 41 9.88 -20.62 -5.03
C SER A 41 8.74 -19.67 -5.43
N ILE A 42 7.60 -19.75 -4.74
CA ILE A 42 6.52 -18.75 -4.83
C ILE A 42 7.01 -17.46 -4.15
N ARG A 43 7.07 -16.36 -4.91
CA ARG A 43 7.64 -15.07 -4.44
C ARG A 43 6.62 -13.96 -4.23
N SER A 44 5.34 -14.20 -4.52
CA SER A 44 4.28 -13.21 -4.32
C SER A 44 2.93 -13.85 -4.05
N SER A 45 2.05 -13.15 -3.34
CA SER A 45 0.68 -13.62 -3.08
C SER A 45 -0.15 -13.74 -4.37
N ILE A 46 0.10 -12.89 -5.36
CA ILE A 46 -0.50 -13.02 -6.70
C ILE A 46 -0.12 -14.37 -7.34
N LEU A 47 1.18 -14.73 -7.33
CA LEU A 47 1.64 -15.98 -7.90
C LEU A 47 1.12 -17.20 -7.11
N ALA A 48 1.07 -17.11 -5.78
CA ALA A 48 0.46 -18.15 -4.94
C ALA A 48 -0.98 -18.41 -5.36
N HIS A 49 -1.76 -17.32 -5.47
CA HIS A 49 -3.14 -17.38 -5.92
C HIS A 49 -3.28 -18.01 -7.31
N PHE A 50 -2.36 -17.73 -8.25
CA PHE A 50 -2.41 -18.33 -9.59
C PHE A 50 -2.21 -19.85 -9.55
N VAL A 51 -1.31 -20.33 -8.69
CA VAL A 51 -1.06 -21.77 -8.51
C VAL A 51 -2.25 -22.44 -7.85
N ASP A 52 -2.88 -21.77 -6.87
CA ASP A 52 -3.98 -22.36 -6.10
C ASP A 52 -5.29 -22.41 -6.87
N THR A 53 -5.56 -21.45 -7.76
CA THR A 53 -6.86 -21.35 -8.45
C THR A 53 -6.83 -21.71 -9.93
N GLU A 54 -5.65 -21.93 -10.52
CA GLU A 54 -5.47 -22.23 -11.95
C GLU A 54 -6.17 -21.24 -12.91
N HIS A 55 -6.43 -20.01 -12.43
CA HIS A 55 -7.15 -19.02 -13.23
C HIS A 55 -6.26 -18.50 -14.37
N LYS A 56 -6.80 -18.52 -15.59
CA LYS A 56 -6.20 -17.84 -16.74
C LYS A 56 -6.41 -16.34 -16.62
N ILE A 57 -5.32 -15.60 -16.56
CA ILE A 57 -5.33 -14.15 -16.36
C ILE A 57 -4.67 -13.50 -17.56
N ASP A 58 -5.39 -12.58 -18.19
CA ASP A 58 -4.80 -11.67 -19.16
C ASP A 58 -4.14 -10.50 -18.41
N VAL A 59 -2.81 -10.46 -18.46
CA VAL A 59 -1.99 -9.44 -17.80
C VAL A 59 -2.31 -8.01 -18.25
N ASN A 60 -2.86 -7.83 -19.46
CA ASN A 60 -3.19 -6.49 -19.98
C ASN A 60 -4.45 -5.91 -19.34
N THR A 61 -5.39 -6.77 -18.94
CA THR A 61 -6.67 -6.37 -18.35
C THR A 61 -6.66 -6.49 -16.83
N ALA A 62 -5.95 -7.46 -16.28
CA ALA A 62 -5.94 -7.73 -14.85
C ALA A 62 -5.11 -6.73 -14.03
N PHE A 63 -4.14 -6.03 -14.63
CA PHE A 63 -3.30 -5.06 -13.94
C PHE A 63 -3.61 -3.63 -14.36
N LYS A 64 -3.91 -2.77 -13.38
CA LYS A 64 -4.22 -1.35 -13.61
C LYS A 64 -3.36 -0.45 -12.72
N VAL A 65 -2.80 0.61 -13.29
CA VAL A 65 -2.16 1.67 -12.49
C VAL A 65 -3.25 2.56 -11.90
N ILE A 66 -3.35 2.63 -10.57
CA ILE A 66 -4.36 3.42 -9.86
C ILE A 66 -3.86 4.80 -9.46
N TYR A 67 -2.54 4.95 -9.25
CA TYR A 67 -1.95 6.25 -8.90
C TYR A 67 -0.49 6.33 -9.31
N ARG A 68 -0.06 7.46 -9.89
CA ARG A 68 1.33 7.75 -10.25
C ARG A 68 1.88 8.85 -9.36
N ILE A 69 3.06 8.62 -8.79
CA ILE A 69 3.73 9.62 -7.95
C ILE A 69 4.31 10.72 -8.85
N PRO A 70 4.07 12.01 -8.54
CA PRO A 70 4.64 13.10 -9.32
C PRO A 70 6.16 13.03 -9.41
N THR A 71 6.69 13.30 -10.60
CA THR A 71 8.12 13.15 -10.91
C THR A 71 8.97 14.35 -10.49
N TYR A 72 8.37 15.53 -10.36
CA TYR A 72 9.04 16.78 -9.96
C TYR A 72 9.49 16.80 -8.49
N LEU A 73 9.00 15.86 -7.67
CA LEU A 73 9.37 15.74 -6.27
C LEU A 73 10.74 15.07 -6.11
N ASN A 74 11.48 15.40 -5.05
CA ASN A 74 12.72 14.69 -4.74
C ASN A 74 12.47 13.20 -4.43
N PHE A 75 13.50 12.37 -4.58
CA PHE A 75 13.37 10.91 -4.47
C PHE A 75 12.82 10.46 -3.10
N ALA A 76 13.31 11.05 -2.00
CA ALA A 76 12.89 10.70 -0.65
C ALA A 76 11.39 10.96 -0.42
N LEU A 77 10.88 12.11 -0.87
CA LEU A 77 9.45 12.43 -0.80
C LEU A 77 8.62 11.49 -1.66
N ARG A 78 9.11 11.12 -2.85
CA ARG A 78 8.41 10.18 -3.73
C ARG A 78 8.28 8.80 -3.11
N VAL A 79 9.32 8.32 -2.43
CA VAL A 79 9.27 7.02 -1.71
C VAL A 79 8.26 7.06 -0.56
N ARG A 80 8.26 8.14 0.24
CA ARG A 80 7.29 8.30 1.34
C ARG A 80 5.86 8.36 0.83
N LEU A 81 5.59 9.19 -0.18
CA LEU A 81 4.27 9.27 -0.81
C LEU A 81 3.82 7.93 -1.40
N LEU A 82 4.74 7.17 -1.99
CA LEU A 82 4.44 5.84 -2.52
C LEU A 82 3.97 4.87 -1.43
N GLN A 83 4.63 4.86 -0.27
CA GLN A 83 4.23 4.05 0.88
C GLN A 83 2.90 4.49 1.47
N THR A 84 2.73 5.80 1.66
CA THR A 84 1.49 6.37 2.21
C THR A 84 0.31 6.10 1.30
N ALA A 85 0.45 6.34 -0.01
CA ALA A 85 -0.63 6.10 -0.94
C ALA A 85 -0.94 4.60 -1.10
N GLU A 86 0.05 3.70 -0.97
CA GLU A 86 -0.20 2.25 -0.95
C GLU A 86 -1.04 1.87 0.28
N ALA A 87 -0.65 2.33 1.47
CA ALA A 87 -1.36 2.07 2.71
C ALA A 87 -2.81 2.58 2.66
N ILE A 88 -3.01 3.80 2.13
CA ILE A 88 -4.35 4.37 1.91
C ILE A 88 -5.15 3.52 0.94
N ALA A 89 -4.56 3.11 -0.18
CA ALA A 89 -5.25 2.31 -1.18
C ALA A 89 -5.67 0.94 -0.62
N ILE A 90 -4.79 0.25 0.12
CA ILE A 90 -5.11 -1.00 0.82
C ILE A 90 -6.22 -0.79 1.84
N HIS A 91 -6.16 0.28 2.64
CA HIS A 91 -7.17 0.59 3.65
C HIS A 91 -8.55 0.82 3.04
N LEU A 92 -8.61 1.60 1.94
CA LEU A 92 -9.87 1.94 1.28
C LEU A 92 -10.47 0.77 0.48
N LYS A 93 -9.63 -0.01 -0.20
CA LYS A 93 -10.08 -1.08 -1.11
C LYS A 93 -10.21 -2.45 -0.45
N LYS A 94 -9.51 -2.67 0.68
CA LYS A 94 -9.48 -3.94 1.42
C LYS A 94 -9.24 -5.16 0.51
N PRO A 95 -8.19 -5.16 -0.34
CA PRO A 95 -7.91 -6.26 -1.26
C PRO A 95 -7.65 -7.57 -0.51
N SER A 96 -8.19 -8.69 -1.01
CA SER A 96 -8.15 -10.00 -0.35
C SER A 96 -6.79 -10.69 -0.41
N LEU A 97 -5.96 -10.39 -1.42
CA LEU A 97 -4.63 -10.98 -1.60
C LEU A 97 -3.51 -10.18 -0.92
N CYS A 98 -3.82 -9.02 -0.34
CA CYS A 98 -2.90 -8.32 0.53
C CYS A 98 -3.02 -8.93 1.92
N VAL A 99 -1.89 -9.40 2.46
CA VAL A 99 -1.82 -9.81 3.87
C VAL A 99 -2.00 -8.54 4.71
N GLN A 100 -3.24 -8.27 5.10
CA GLN A 100 -3.53 -7.25 6.09
C GLN A 100 -2.95 -7.75 7.41
N LYS A 101 -1.89 -7.09 7.89
CA LYS A 101 -1.44 -7.31 9.26
C LYS A 101 -2.63 -6.97 10.16
N LYS A 102 -3.17 -7.96 10.87
CA LYS A 102 -4.09 -7.69 11.98
C LYS A 102 -3.39 -6.68 12.87
N ILE A 103 -4.04 -5.55 13.16
CA ILE A 103 -3.52 -4.60 14.14
C ILE A 103 -3.58 -5.36 15.47
N VAL A 104 -2.44 -5.88 15.90
CA VAL A 104 -2.33 -6.65 17.14
C VAL A 104 -2.35 -5.63 18.26
N GLN A 105 -3.56 -5.34 18.75
CA GLN A 105 -3.85 -4.37 19.79
C GLN A 105 -3.50 -2.92 19.42
N PRO A 106 -4.45 -1.96 19.51
CA PRO A 106 -4.06 -0.56 19.41
C PRO A 106 -3.03 -0.28 20.51
N LEU A 107 -1.86 0.25 20.13
CA LEU A 107 -0.87 0.70 21.10
C LEU A 107 -1.56 1.73 21.98
N SER A 108 -1.87 1.36 23.21
CA SER A 108 -2.44 2.24 24.23
C SER A 108 -1.34 3.19 24.68
N LEU A 109 -0.99 4.10 23.78
CA LEU A 109 -0.09 5.19 24.09
C LEU A 109 -0.82 6.12 25.06
N PRO A 110 -0.13 6.61 26.10
CA PRO A 110 -0.65 7.66 26.96
C PRO A 110 -0.62 8.98 26.18
N TRP A 111 -1.47 9.07 25.15
CA TRP A 111 -1.70 10.32 24.46
C TRP A 111 -2.23 11.30 25.51
N PRO A 112 -1.60 12.48 25.69
CA PRO A 112 -2.13 13.46 26.62
C PRO A 112 -3.52 13.83 26.15
N SER A 113 -4.47 13.84 27.08
CA SER A 113 -5.84 14.27 26.81
C SER A 113 -5.82 15.71 26.27
N SER A 114 -6.80 16.11 25.47
CA SER A 114 -6.89 17.48 24.96
C SER A 114 -6.83 18.54 26.08
N GLN A 115 -7.27 18.19 27.29
CA GLN A 115 -7.16 19.01 28.49
C GLN A 115 -5.71 19.22 28.97
N GLU A 116 -4.86 18.18 28.93
CA GLU A 116 -3.46 18.27 29.35
C GLU A 116 -2.58 19.10 28.41
N TRP A 117 -3.00 19.25 27.16
CA TRP A 117 -2.37 20.15 26.19
C TRP A 117 -2.69 21.61 26.50
N ILE A 118 -3.96 21.91 26.80
CA ILE A 118 -4.43 23.26 27.12
C ILE A 118 -3.70 23.81 28.36
N ASN A 119 -3.47 22.96 29.36
CA ASN A 119 -2.82 23.36 30.61
C ASN A 119 -1.31 23.67 30.46
N ARG A 120 -0.66 23.23 29.38
CA ARG A 120 0.78 23.47 29.15
C ARG A 120 1.08 24.74 28.36
N THR A 121 0.09 25.34 27.72
CA THR A 121 0.28 26.50 26.83
C THR A 121 -0.43 27.74 27.37
N ALA A 122 0.02 28.24 28.52
CA ALA A 122 -0.27 29.61 28.95
C ALA A 122 0.69 30.59 28.22
N SER A 123 0.50 30.76 26.90
CA SER A 123 0.99 31.87 26.06
C SER A 123 0.29 31.78 24.68
N PRO A 124 0.22 32.87 23.90
CA PRO A 124 -0.99 33.33 23.21
C PRO A 124 -1.55 32.35 22.16
N PRO A 125 -2.86 32.42 21.87
CA PRO A 125 -3.55 31.38 21.10
C PRO A 125 -3.00 31.30 19.67
N PRO A 126 -2.83 30.08 19.12
CA PRO A 126 -2.53 29.92 17.71
C PRO A 126 -3.76 30.36 16.88
N PRO A 127 -3.56 30.86 15.66
CA PRO A 127 -4.66 31.30 14.79
C PRO A 127 -5.61 30.13 14.52
N LYS A 128 -6.91 30.47 14.46
CA LYS A 128 -8.04 29.56 14.30
C LYS A 128 -7.88 28.65 13.06
N SER A 129 -7.31 27.45 13.22
CA SER A 129 -7.43 26.34 12.25
C SER A 129 -6.79 25.02 12.73
N ILE A 130 -7.34 24.39 13.78
CA ILE A 130 -6.95 23.01 14.15
C ILE A 130 -8.08 22.04 13.79
N LYS A 131 -8.27 21.84 12.48
CA LYS A 131 -8.90 20.63 11.92
C LYS A 131 -8.04 19.97 10.85
N LEU A 132 -6.77 20.37 10.72
CA LEU A 132 -5.92 19.97 9.60
C LEU A 132 -4.52 19.49 10.03
N TYR A 133 -4.41 18.69 11.09
CA TYR A 133 -3.13 18.02 11.42
C TYR A 133 -3.39 16.66 12.10
N LEU A 134 -3.95 15.70 11.36
CA LEU A 134 -3.87 14.28 11.70
C LEU A 134 -3.37 13.47 10.50
N SER A 135 -2.25 13.92 9.91
CA SER A 135 -1.57 13.17 8.86
C SER A 135 -0.05 13.38 8.84
N LYS A 136 0.58 13.55 10.02
CA LYS A 136 2.04 13.52 10.15
C LYS A 136 2.46 13.01 11.53
N LEU A 137 2.42 11.69 11.71
CA LEU A 137 3.44 10.89 12.42
C LEU A 137 2.91 9.47 12.56
N PHE A 138 3.36 8.55 11.71
CA PHE A 138 3.75 7.22 12.17
C PHE A 138 4.94 6.81 11.32
N ILE A 139 6.10 7.07 11.92
CA ILE A 139 7.45 6.77 11.48
C ILE A 139 7.81 5.39 12.05
N LEU A 140 8.59 4.62 11.27
CA LEU A 140 9.37 3.42 11.64
C LEU A 140 8.57 2.19 12.08
N PHE A 141 8.42 1.22 11.17
CA PHE A 141 8.96 -0.16 11.22
C PHE A 141 8.68 -0.88 9.89
#